data_AF-A0A0N5CK60-F1
#
_entry.id   AF-A0A0N5CK60-F1
#
_cell.length_a   1.000
_cell.length_b   1.000
_cell.length_c   1.000
_cell.angle_alpha   90.00
_cell.angle_beta   90.00
_cell.angle_gamma   90.00
#
_symmetry.space_group_name_H-M   'P 1'
#
loop_
_entity.id
_entity.type
_entity.pdbx_description
1 polymer ?
#
loop_
_entity_poly.entity_id
_entity_poly.type
_entity_poly.pdbx_seq_one_letter_code
_entity_poly.pdbx_strand_id
1 'polypeptide(L)'
;MDHEQERELITNGSEPSGMELPITQAPRSEFEITEKELVSHLLTQVLYLYMWNTFSSTQKSQKLYFQIDRYVFPLIEPHSRLRELMVFSKKNSIGSEVEKVLQEYVLEFFVRHTRAMSELYTAENQYFFDFLFSISSVVLAIDITYDCLSVVMNAETWSYEKAIVGTLQHVVLPIIERYFDPLFTTGEINALLEGDFPFISSENTMELQTREQCSPFWTTAVIQSVKDGVLNARRLRAGSYDYEAPTKFSVHFKQALKVENDYVFIPAQIIMASMEYACRKCAKSNSVILFRAIQEENKLPNIFRNMELVYTGSAIREMICELYGATRITEDTSLILSFRKSLRLRGFSDKTCEEWTIHNNSGHLYEVTIKPKVFSLLNSCYLKDLMWPFNFLIEENLLRTLNMCLCFMIRLLQAHDALLSMQADFIAAKKVVNNDYRLIHLVCSIAQPISAISEIFYAHLQTMVSKKFALVTASKNLEEAQSHLKDLDAELYNLVKKSDTTTLIHDAIEALCCRARELESRWRNNDITLSDVPELLKIVQREKELLIGLGNSMPGTIFEYLQPMLM
;
A
#
# COMPACT_ATOMS: atom_id res chain seq x y z
N MET A 1 70.55 -33.36 6.26
CA MET A 1 69.60 -33.24 7.39
C MET A 1 68.22 -33.10 6.75
N ASP A 2 67.75 -34.07 5.98
CA ASP A 2 67.44 -35.47 6.36
C ASP A 2 66.30 -35.45 7.39
N HIS A 3 65.14 -36.07 7.23
CA HIS A 3 64.65 -37.08 6.27
C HIS A 3 63.11 -37.00 6.39
N GLU A 4 62.35 -36.85 5.30
CA GLU A 4 61.64 -37.99 4.68
C GLU A 4 61.97 -39.35 5.31
N GLN A 5 61.12 -39.78 6.25
CA GLN A 5 60.69 -41.18 6.51
C GLN A 5 60.25 -41.32 7.96
N GLU A 6 58.93 -41.36 8.19
CA GLU A 6 58.32 -42.39 9.05
C GLU A 6 56.80 -42.38 8.81
N ARG A 7 56.43 -43.17 7.80
CA ARG A 7 55.12 -43.82 7.75
C ARG A 7 55.14 -44.98 8.75
N GLU A 8 53.93 -45.26 9.24
CA GLU A 8 53.49 -46.54 9.83
C GLU A 8 53.91 -46.83 11.27
N LEU A 9 52.94 -46.72 12.19
CA LEU A 9 52.39 -47.90 12.90
C LEU A 9 51.13 -47.50 13.70
N ILE A 10 50.01 -48.12 13.30
CA ILE A 10 48.92 -48.64 14.14
C ILE A 10 47.90 -47.60 14.66
N THR A 11 46.80 -47.33 13.94
CA THR A 11 45.49 -48.00 14.06
C THR A 11 44.96 -48.17 15.49
N ASN A 12 43.99 -47.34 15.91
CA ASN A 12 42.71 -47.71 16.55
C ASN A 12 42.09 -46.56 17.37
N GLY A 13 40.78 -46.39 17.25
CA GLY A 13 39.94 -45.65 18.22
C GLY A 13 39.49 -44.27 17.72
N SER A 14 38.40 -44.18 16.95
CA SER A 14 37.01 -44.06 17.44
C SER A 14 36.57 -42.60 17.63
N GLU A 15 36.03 -42.00 16.57
CA GLU A 15 35.13 -40.84 16.67
C GLU A 15 33.67 -41.32 16.81
N PRO A 16 32.85 -40.65 17.63
CA PRO A 16 31.49 -41.09 17.94
C PRO A 16 30.50 -40.72 16.84
N SER A 17 29.88 -41.76 16.29
CA SER A 17 28.69 -41.71 15.44
C SER A 17 27.43 -41.29 16.21
N GLY A 18 26.60 -40.42 15.62
CA GLY A 18 25.19 -40.25 15.97
C GLY A 18 24.72 -38.84 15.61
N MET A 19 23.69 -38.60 14.79
CA MET A 19 22.69 -39.43 14.14
C MET A 19 22.34 -38.68 12.85
N GLU A 20 22.91 -39.10 11.72
CA GLU A 20 22.29 -38.81 10.43
C GLU A 20 21.13 -39.81 10.29
N LEU A 21 19.90 -39.29 10.18
CA LEU A 21 18.76 -40.11 9.79
C LEU A 21 19.08 -40.72 8.41
N PRO A 22 19.12 -42.05 8.28
CA PRO A 22 19.41 -42.65 7.00
C PRO A 22 18.21 -42.42 6.09
N ILE A 23 18.45 -41.71 4.99
CA ILE A 23 17.62 -41.84 3.79
C ILE A 23 17.80 -43.29 3.34
N THR A 24 16.99 -44.19 3.88
CA THR A 24 16.81 -45.52 3.31
C THR A 24 16.25 -45.31 1.92
N GLN A 25 17.13 -45.30 0.92
CA GLN A 25 16.78 -45.60 -0.45
C GLN A 25 16.13 -46.98 -0.42
N ALA A 26 14.79 -47.01 -0.44
CA ALA A 26 14.05 -48.22 -0.69
C ALA A 26 14.57 -48.83 -2.01
N PRO A 27 14.70 -50.16 -2.09
CA PRO A 27 15.16 -50.80 -3.32
C PRO A 27 14.23 -50.36 -4.45
N ARG A 28 14.80 -49.72 -5.47
CA ARG A 28 14.12 -49.50 -6.76
C ARG A 28 13.90 -50.87 -7.39
N SER A 29 12.81 -51.53 -7.03
CA SER A 29 12.28 -52.62 -7.84
C SER A 29 11.75 -51.99 -9.12
N GLU A 30 12.48 -52.16 -10.21
CA GLU A 30 11.98 -51.91 -11.56
C GLU A 30 10.77 -52.81 -11.79
N PHE A 31 9.57 -52.26 -11.60
CA PHE A 31 8.36 -52.83 -12.17
C PHE A 31 8.31 -52.44 -13.64
N GLU A 32 9.04 -53.17 -14.48
CA GLU A 32 8.75 -53.21 -15.91
C GLU A 32 7.92 -54.46 -16.20
N ILE A 33 6.64 -54.42 -15.83
CA ILE A 33 5.63 -55.14 -16.61
C ILE A 33 5.19 -54.16 -17.67
N THR A 34 5.67 -54.33 -18.89
CA THR A 34 5.23 -53.54 -20.03
C THR A 34 3.71 -53.69 -20.20
N GLU A 35 3.03 -52.70 -20.77
CA GLU A 35 1.57 -52.78 -21.06
C GLU A 35 1.20 -54.05 -21.82
N LYS A 36 2.12 -54.50 -22.68
CA LYS A 36 2.03 -55.76 -23.40
C LYS A 36 2.07 -56.99 -22.48
N GLU A 37 2.88 -56.98 -21.42
CA GLU A 37 2.99 -58.06 -20.43
C GLU A 37 1.84 -58.05 -19.43
N LEU A 38 1.34 -56.88 -19.02
CA LEU A 38 0.16 -56.76 -18.15
C LEU A 38 -1.09 -57.23 -18.90
N VAL A 39 -1.28 -56.74 -20.14
CA VAL A 39 -2.34 -57.19 -21.03
C VAL A 39 -2.20 -58.67 -21.35
N SER A 40 -0.97 -59.18 -21.57
CA SER A 40 -0.73 -60.61 -21.76
C SER A 40 -1.09 -61.43 -20.52
N HIS A 41 -0.75 -60.97 -19.31
CA HIS A 41 -1.04 -61.69 -18.07
C HIS A 41 -2.54 -61.71 -17.76
N LEU A 42 -3.21 -60.57 -17.92
CA LEU A 42 -4.67 -60.45 -17.77
C LEU A 42 -5.41 -61.25 -18.85
N LEU A 43 -4.97 -61.21 -20.11
CA LEU A 43 -5.51 -62.05 -21.18
C LEU A 43 -5.30 -63.53 -20.88
N THR A 44 -4.16 -63.92 -20.32
CA THR A 44 -3.88 -65.33 -19.96
C THR A 44 -4.81 -65.80 -18.83
N GLN A 45 -5.08 -64.97 -17.82
CA GLN A 45 -6.02 -65.25 -16.73
C GLN A 45 -7.48 -65.30 -17.22
N VAL A 46 -7.88 -64.37 -18.09
CA VAL A 46 -9.21 -64.35 -18.75
C VAL A 46 -9.38 -65.58 -19.65
N LEU A 47 -8.35 -65.97 -20.40
CA LEU A 47 -8.33 -67.20 -21.20
C LEU A 47 -8.41 -68.45 -20.32
N TYR A 48 -7.79 -68.46 -19.14
CA TYR A 48 -7.85 -69.58 -18.19
C TYR A 48 -9.28 -69.77 -17.63
N LEU A 49 -9.95 -68.68 -17.23
CA LEU A 49 -11.37 -68.68 -16.81
C LEU A 49 -12.33 -69.04 -17.96
N TYR A 50 -11.93 -68.72 -19.18
CA TYR A 50 -12.64 -69.04 -20.40
C TYR A 50 -12.51 -70.53 -20.79
N MET A 51 -11.36 -71.15 -20.54
CA MET A 51 -11.15 -72.58 -20.76
C MET A 51 -11.88 -73.46 -19.75
N TRP A 52 -12.10 -72.97 -18.53
CA TRP A 52 -12.79 -73.73 -17.47
C TRP A 52 -14.29 -73.92 -17.74
N ASN A 53 -14.88 -73.14 -18.65
CA ASN A 53 -16.31 -73.15 -18.91
C ASN A 53 -16.65 -73.93 -20.21
N THR A 54 -17.43 -75.00 -20.08
CA THR A 54 -17.90 -75.84 -21.20
C THR A 54 -18.99 -75.14 -22.03
N PHE A 55 -18.59 -74.29 -22.98
CA PHE A 55 -19.50 -73.67 -23.95
C PHE A 55 -19.16 -73.99 -25.41
N SER A 56 -20.14 -73.88 -26.32
CA SER A 56 -19.98 -74.07 -27.77
C SER A 56 -19.22 -72.91 -28.43
N SER A 57 -18.59 -73.19 -29.58
CA SER A 57 -17.56 -72.33 -30.22
C SER A 57 -18.02 -70.92 -30.63
N THR A 58 -19.30 -70.71 -30.93
CA THR A 58 -19.85 -69.40 -31.36
C THR A 58 -20.27 -68.49 -30.19
N GLN A 59 -20.71 -69.04 -29.05
CA GLN A 59 -20.96 -68.26 -27.82
C GLN A 59 -19.68 -67.86 -27.10
N LYS A 60 -18.60 -68.59 -27.40
CA LYS A 60 -17.27 -68.40 -26.87
C LYS A 60 -16.69 -67.06 -27.32
N SER A 61 -16.63 -66.71 -28.61
CA SER A 61 -15.95 -65.48 -29.06
C SER A 61 -16.61 -64.20 -28.52
N GLN A 62 -17.94 -64.12 -28.50
CA GLN A 62 -18.68 -62.95 -27.98
C GLN A 62 -18.51 -62.75 -26.47
N LYS A 63 -18.50 -63.82 -25.67
CA LYS A 63 -18.26 -63.73 -24.22
C LYS A 63 -16.81 -63.37 -23.89
N LEU A 64 -15.84 -63.81 -24.69
CA LEU A 64 -14.43 -63.42 -24.54
C LEU A 64 -14.26 -61.92 -24.77
N TYR A 65 -14.84 -61.40 -25.87
CA TYR A 65 -14.85 -59.96 -26.14
C TYR A 65 -15.49 -59.17 -24.99
N PHE A 66 -16.64 -59.61 -24.49
CA PHE A 66 -17.30 -58.96 -23.34
C PHE A 66 -16.46 -58.99 -22.07
N GLN A 67 -15.69 -60.05 -21.82
CA GLN A 67 -14.79 -60.15 -20.67
C GLN A 67 -13.53 -59.27 -20.83
N ILE A 68 -12.98 -59.17 -22.05
CA ILE A 68 -11.86 -58.27 -22.34
C ILE A 68 -12.30 -56.80 -22.20
N ASP A 69 -13.44 -56.42 -22.78
CA ASP A 69 -14.05 -55.09 -22.64
C ASP A 69 -14.34 -54.73 -21.19
N ARG A 70 -14.81 -55.69 -20.39
CA ARG A 70 -15.22 -55.42 -19.01
C ARG A 70 -14.09 -55.44 -17.99
N TYR A 71 -13.03 -56.21 -18.23
CA TYR A 71 -12.00 -56.47 -17.20
C TYR A 71 -10.58 -56.09 -17.60
N VAL A 72 -10.27 -55.97 -18.90
CA VAL A 72 -8.92 -55.65 -19.38
C VAL A 72 -8.85 -54.21 -19.85
N PHE A 73 -9.79 -53.77 -20.70
CA PHE A 73 -9.81 -52.39 -21.21
C PHE A 73 -9.82 -51.30 -20.12
N PRO A 74 -10.57 -51.44 -19.01
CA PRO A 74 -10.57 -50.45 -17.92
C PRO A 74 -9.23 -50.30 -17.19
N LEU A 75 -8.26 -51.21 -17.41
CA LEU A 75 -6.94 -51.17 -16.77
C LEU A 75 -5.85 -50.55 -17.67
N ILE A 76 -6.12 -50.39 -18.97
CA ILE A 76 -5.15 -49.87 -19.95
C ILE A 76 -4.89 -48.38 -19.75
N GLU A 77 -5.96 -47.59 -19.69
CA GLU A 77 -5.89 -46.13 -19.54
C GLU A 77 -5.23 -45.70 -18.20
N PRO A 78 -5.61 -46.27 -17.04
CA PRO A 78 -4.92 -46.01 -15.77
C PRO A 78 -3.45 -46.40 -15.79
N HIS A 79 -3.09 -47.47 -16.51
CA HIS A 79 -1.68 -47.87 -16.66
C HIS A 79 -0.88 -46.85 -17.50
N SER A 80 -1.47 -46.27 -18.55
CA SER A 80 -0.87 -45.17 -19.29
C SER A 80 -0.64 -43.95 -18.39
N ARG A 81 -1.67 -43.56 -17.63
CA ARG A 81 -1.64 -42.44 -16.68
C ARG A 81 -0.62 -42.65 -15.56
N LEU A 82 -0.50 -43.87 -15.02
CA LEU A 82 0.54 -44.24 -14.06
C LEU A 82 1.94 -44.01 -14.64
N ARG A 83 2.15 -44.38 -15.92
CA ARG A 83 3.43 -44.19 -16.60
C ARG A 83 3.77 -42.71 -16.77
N GLU A 84 2.78 -41.89 -17.08
CA GLU A 84 2.94 -40.43 -17.16
C GLU A 84 3.25 -39.80 -15.80
N LEU A 85 2.58 -40.23 -14.74
CA LEU A 85 2.94 -39.83 -13.36
C LEU A 85 4.37 -40.26 -13.00
N MET A 86 4.82 -41.43 -13.45
CA MET A 86 6.19 -41.90 -13.23
C MET A 86 7.21 -41.07 -14.02
N VAL A 87 6.87 -40.61 -15.23
CA VAL A 87 7.72 -39.69 -16.00
C VAL A 87 7.79 -38.34 -15.30
N PHE A 88 6.65 -37.83 -14.84
CA PHE A 88 6.57 -36.57 -14.08
C PHE A 88 7.41 -36.63 -12.80
N SER A 89 7.33 -37.70 -12.01
CA SER A 89 8.11 -37.87 -10.76
C SER A 89 9.61 -38.03 -10.98
N LYS A 90 10.03 -38.47 -12.17
CA LYS A 90 11.45 -38.65 -12.56
C LYS A 90 12.02 -37.45 -13.33
N LYS A 91 11.23 -36.39 -13.55
CA LYS A 91 11.69 -35.20 -14.29
C LYS A 91 12.75 -34.46 -13.47
N ASN A 92 13.99 -34.48 -13.98
CA ASN A 92 15.15 -33.89 -13.31
C ASN A 92 15.17 -32.34 -13.35
N SER A 93 14.48 -31.73 -14.31
CA SER A 93 14.37 -30.28 -14.44
C SER A 93 13.09 -29.80 -13.77
N ILE A 94 13.18 -29.48 -12.48
CA ILE A 94 12.08 -28.87 -11.72
C ILE A 94 12.03 -27.40 -12.09
N GLY A 95 10.92 -26.96 -12.69
CA GLY A 95 10.68 -25.58 -13.11
C GLY A 95 10.18 -24.68 -11.99
N SER A 96 9.55 -25.24 -10.95
CA SER A 96 9.07 -24.48 -9.79
C SER A 96 8.95 -25.29 -8.50
N GLU A 97 8.84 -24.62 -7.34
CA GLU A 97 8.68 -25.29 -6.04
C GLU A 97 7.30 -25.98 -5.93
N VAL A 98 6.26 -25.44 -6.58
CA VAL A 98 4.97 -26.13 -6.70
C VAL A 98 5.14 -27.46 -7.45
N GLU A 99 5.87 -27.46 -8.57
CA GLU A 99 6.15 -28.69 -9.32
C GLU A 99 6.90 -29.72 -8.46
N LYS A 100 7.88 -29.29 -7.66
CA LYS A 100 8.62 -30.16 -6.73
C LYS A 100 7.71 -30.82 -5.70
N VAL A 101 6.84 -30.03 -5.07
CA VAL A 101 5.91 -30.54 -4.04
C VAL A 101 4.88 -31.49 -4.66
N LEU A 102 4.43 -31.22 -5.88
CA LEU A 102 3.58 -32.16 -6.61
C LEU A 102 4.31 -33.46 -6.97
N GLN A 103 5.61 -33.40 -7.31
CA GLN A 103 6.43 -34.61 -7.50
C GLN A 103 6.57 -35.42 -6.20
N GLU A 104 6.80 -34.76 -5.07
CA GLU A 104 6.86 -35.41 -3.75
C GLU A 104 5.52 -36.09 -3.40
N TYR A 105 4.40 -35.43 -3.67
CA TYR A 105 3.07 -36.02 -3.53
C TYR A 105 2.89 -37.25 -4.42
N VAL A 106 3.32 -37.20 -5.68
CA VAL A 106 3.25 -38.35 -6.60
C VAL A 106 4.10 -39.52 -6.11
N LEU A 107 5.29 -39.25 -5.54
CA LEU A 107 6.12 -40.28 -4.93
C LEU A 107 5.46 -40.91 -3.70
N GLU A 108 4.86 -40.09 -2.84
CA GLU A 108 4.11 -40.58 -1.68
C GLU A 108 2.88 -41.39 -2.11
N PHE A 109 2.15 -40.93 -3.14
CA PHE A 109 1.07 -41.66 -3.77
C PHE A 109 1.56 -43.02 -4.27
N PHE A 110 2.70 -43.10 -4.96
CA PHE A 110 3.25 -44.39 -5.40
C PHE A 110 3.58 -45.32 -4.23
N VAL A 111 4.11 -44.81 -3.13
CA VAL A 111 4.38 -45.63 -1.93
C VAL A 111 3.07 -46.20 -1.37
N ARG A 112 2.05 -45.37 -1.20
CA ARG A 112 0.73 -45.80 -0.69
C ARG A 112 0.04 -46.76 -1.65
N HIS A 113 0.10 -46.47 -2.95
CA HIS A 113 -0.47 -47.29 -4.01
C HIS A 113 0.22 -48.66 -4.12
N THR A 114 1.56 -48.69 -4.06
CA THR A 114 2.34 -49.95 -4.07
C THR A 114 2.03 -50.79 -2.84
N ARG A 115 1.86 -50.16 -1.67
CA ARG A 115 1.45 -50.85 -0.44
C ARG A 115 0.06 -51.46 -0.58
N ALA A 116 -0.92 -50.69 -1.04
CA ALA A 116 -2.29 -51.16 -1.26
C ALA A 116 -2.33 -52.30 -2.28
N MET A 117 -1.58 -52.20 -3.39
CA MET A 117 -1.45 -53.26 -4.37
C MET A 117 -0.79 -54.51 -3.78
N SER A 118 0.28 -54.36 -3.00
CA SER A 118 0.95 -55.48 -2.33
C SER A 118 -0.01 -56.21 -1.38
N GLU A 119 -0.79 -55.48 -0.59
CA GLU A 119 -1.80 -56.04 0.32
C GLU A 119 -2.84 -56.87 -0.44
N LEU A 120 -3.30 -56.39 -1.60
CA LEU A 120 -4.21 -57.13 -2.49
C LEU A 120 -3.59 -58.41 -3.07
N TYR A 121 -2.31 -58.37 -3.48
CA TYR A 121 -1.62 -59.55 -4.01
C TYR A 121 -1.28 -60.60 -2.94
N THR A 122 -1.10 -60.17 -1.68
CA THR A 122 -0.79 -61.07 -0.56
C THR A 122 -2.03 -61.62 0.16
N ALA A 123 -3.24 -61.18 -0.23
CA ALA A 123 -4.47 -61.66 0.37
C ALA A 123 -4.73 -63.14 0.01
N GLU A 124 -4.52 -64.03 0.98
CA GLU A 124 -4.84 -65.45 0.86
C GLU A 124 -6.37 -65.63 0.68
N ASN A 125 -6.79 -65.93 -0.55
CA ASN A 125 -8.17 -66.23 -1.01
C ASN A 125 -9.00 -65.07 -1.60
N GLN A 126 -8.52 -64.40 -2.65
CA GLN A 126 -9.40 -63.63 -3.53
C GLN A 126 -9.79 -64.44 -4.78
N TYR A 127 -11.09 -64.69 -4.96
CA TYR A 127 -11.60 -65.08 -6.26
C TYR A 127 -11.31 -63.95 -7.27
N PHE A 128 -11.01 -64.28 -8.52
CA PHE A 128 -10.62 -63.31 -9.56
C PHE A 128 -11.57 -62.09 -9.65
N PHE A 129 -12.86 -62.28 -9.42
CA PHE A 129 -13.84 -61.18 -9.43
C PHE A 129 -13.75 -60.26 -8.21
N ASP A 130 -13.42 -60.78 -7.03
CA ASP A 130 -13.21 -59.98 -5.81
C ASP A 130 -11.91 -59.20 -5.90
N PHE A 131 -10.88 -59.81 -6.51
CA PHE A 131 -9.63 -59.13 -6.88
C PHE A 131 -9.89 -57.99 -7.87
N LEU A 132 -10.65 -58.23 -8.94
CA LEU A 132 -11.00 -57.19 -9.92
C LEU A 132 -11.88 -56.06 -9.35
N PHE A 133 -12.77 -56.36 -8.41
CA PHE A 133 -13.54 -55.33 -7.74
C PHE A 133 -12.64 -54.48 -6.82
N SER A 134 -11.72 -55.13 -6.10
CA SER A 134 -10.79 -54.48 -5.17
C SER A 134 -9.69 -53.69 -5.88
N ILE A 135 -9.23 -54.13 -7.06
CA ILE A 135 -8.27 -53.38 -7.88
C ILE A 135 -8.93 -52.13 -8.48
N SER A 136 -10.25 -52.13 -8.70
CA SER A 136 -10.95 -51.00 -9.32
C SER A 136 -10.85 -49.71 -8.50
N SER A 137 -10.88 -49.79 -7.15
CA SER A 137 -10.71 -48.62 -6.28
C SER A 137 -9.27 -48.11 -6.26
N VAL A 138 -8.30 -49.01 -6.33
CA VAL A 138 -6.87 -48.69 -6.40
C VAL A 138 -6.50 -48.07 -7.75
N VAL A 139 -7.12 -48.54 -8.82
CA VAL A 139 -6.98 -48.04 -10.20
C VAL A 139 -7.66 -46.68 -10.36
N LEU A 140 -8.87 -46.50 -9.80
CA LEU A 140 -9.57 -45.23 -9.80
C LEU A 140 -8.74 -44.12 -9.12
N ALA A 141 -7.97 -44.46 -8.08
CA ALA A 141 -7.08 -43.50 -7.43
C ALA A 141 -5.96 -43.00 -8.37
N ILE A 142 -5.50 -43.82 -9.33
CA ILE A 142 -4.54 -43.39 -10.37
C ILE A 142 -5.21 -42.35 -11.28
N ASP A 143 -6.41 -42.67 -11.77
CA ASP A 143 -7.16 -41.77 -12.65
C ASP A 143 -7.42 -40.43 -11.98
N ILE A 144 -7.90 -40.43 -10.74
CA ILE A 144 -8.18 -39.20 -10.00
C ILE A 144 -6.90 -38.42 -9.72
N THR A 145 -5.80 -39.10 -9.36
CA THR A 145 -4.52 -38.42 -9.10
C THR A 145 -3.96 -37.78 -10.38
N TYR A 146 -4.00 -38.51 -11.49
CA TYR A 146 -3.59 -38.01 -12.78
C TYR A 146 -4.47 -36.85 -13.26
N ASP A 147 -5.79 -36.99 -13.18
CA ASP A 147 -6.74 -35.95 -13.60
C ASP A 147 -6.65 -34.70 -12.70
N CYS A 148 -6.45 -34.86 -11.38
CA CYS A 148 -6.23 -33.71 -10.50
C CYS A 148 -4.91 -32.99 -10.80
N LEU A 149 -3.83 -33.73 -11.06
CA LEU A 149 -2.53 -33.15 -11.40
C LEU A 149 -2.55 -32.51 -12.79
N SER A 150 -3.25 -33.10 -13.75
CA SER A 150 -3.41 -32.54 -15.09
C SER A 150 -4.28 -31.27 -15.09
N VAL A 151 -5.25 -31.15 -14.18
CA VAL A 151 -6.04 -29.93 -13.95
C VAL A 151 -5.27 -28.88 -13.12
N VAL A 152 -4.43 -29.29 -12.16
CA VAL A 152 -3.49 -28.35 -11.50
C VAL A 152 -2.47 -27.81 -12.52
N MET A 153 -2.14 -28.59 -13.54
CA MET A 153 -1.29 -28.19 -14.68
C MET A 153 -2.04 -27.42 -15.77
N ASN A 154 -3.36 -27.59 -15.89
CA ASN A 154 -4.25 -26.89 -16.82
C ASN A 154 -5.53 -26.47 -16.08
N ALA A 155 -5.53 -25.27 -15.51
CA ALA A 155 -6.61 -24.75 -14.68
C ALA A 155 -8.00 -24.91 -15.32
N GLU A 156 -8.88 -25.71 -14.70
CA GLU A 156 -10.32 -25.50 -14.52
C GLU A 156 -11.01 -26.82 -14.09
N THR A 157 -11.80 -26.75 -13.00
CA THR A 157 -12.72 -27.78 -12.44
C THR A 157 -12.16 -28.83 -11.47
N TRP A 158 -12.52 -28.68 -10.19
CA TRP A 158 -12.40 -29.73 -9.16
C TRP A 158 -13.76 -30.43 -8.99
N SER A 159 -14.05 -31.42 -9.82
CA SER A 159 -15.01 -32.47 -9.48
C SER A 159 -14.23 -33.76 -9.22
N TYR A 160 -14.74 -34.68 -8.39
CA TYR A 160 -14.17 -36.01 -8.04
C TYR A 160 -13.44 -36.12 -6.69
N GLU A 161 -13.21 -37.38 -6.26
CA GLU A 161 -13.27 -37.85 -4.86
C GLU A 161 -12.63 -36.92 -3.82
N LYS A 162 -13.49 -36.47 -2.89
CA LYS A 162 -13.16 -35.51 -1.82
C LYS A 162 -11.90 -35.88 -1.03
N ALA A 163 -11.60 -37.17 -0.84
CA ALA A 163 -10.43 -37.61 -0.07
C ALA A 163 -9.09 -37.30 -0.76
N ILE A 164 -8.99 -37.53 -2.08
CA ILE A 164 -7.76 -37.32 -2.85
C ILE A 164 -7.52 -35.81 -3.02
N VAL A 165 -8.57 -35.07 -3.37
CA VAL A 165 -8.52 -33.60 -3.45
C VAL A 165 -8.18 -32.97 -2.10
N GLY A 166 -8.76 -33.47 -1.00
CA GLY A 166 -8.42 -33.01 0.35
C GLY A 166 -6.94 -33.23 0.69
N THR A 167 -6.35 -34.32 0.21
CA THR A 167 -4.91 -34.58 0.39
C THR A 167 -4.05 -33.62 -0.42
N LEU A 168 -4.40 -33.36 -1.68
CA LEU A 168 -3.72 -32.35 -2.50
C LEU A 168 -3.83 -30.94 -1.90
N GLN A 169 -5.00 -30.58 -1.39
CA GLN A 169 -5.22 -29.29 -0.71
C GLN A 169 -4.34 -29.17 0.55
N HIS A 170 -4.20 -30.23 1.34
CA HIS A 170 -3.33 -30.23 2.52
C HIS A 170 -1.87 -29.97 2.17
N VAL A 171 -1.44 -30.37 0.96
CA VAL A 171 -0.07 -30.15 0.47
C VAL A 171 0.12 -28.75 -0.12
N VAL A 172 -0.88 -28.21 -0.84
CA VAL A 172 -0.78 -26.90 -1.52
C VAL A 172 -0.98 -25.71 -0.57
N LEU A 173 -1.89 -25.82 0.42
CA LEU A 173 -2.19 -24.70 1.33
C LEU A 173 -0.95 -24.19 2.11
N PRO A 174 -0.04 -25.05 2.62
CA PRO A 174 1.22 -24.61 3.22
C PRO A 174 2.14 -23.82 2.28
N ILE A 175 2.10 -24.06 0.96
CA ILE A 175 2.87 -23.26 -0.01
C ILE A 175 2.32 -21.84 -0.08
N ILE A 176 0.98 -21.71 -0.09
CA ILE A 176 0.30 -20.40 -0.03
C ILE A 176 0.70 -19.67 1.25
N GLU A 177 0.67 -20.35 2.40
CA GLU A 177 1.12 -19.77 3.68
C GLU A 177 2.58 -19.31 3.63
N ARG A 178 3.49 -20.16 3.15
CA ARG A 178 4.92 -19.86 3.02
C ARG A 178 5.20 -18.70 2.05
N TYR A 179 4.35 -18.50 1.05
CA TYR A 179 4.45 -17.37 0.14
C TYR A 179 3.98 -16.06 0.79
N PHE A 180 2.79 -16.06 1.39
CA PHE A 180 2.16 -14.83 1.89
C PHE A 180 2.68 -14.39 3.27
N ASP A 181 3.18 -15.29 4.10
CA ASP A 181 3.73 -14.92 5.42
C ASP A 181 4.88 -13.92 5.31
N PRO A 182 5.97 -14.18 4.54
CA PRO A 182 6.99 -13.18 4.27
C PRO A 182 6.39 -11.95 3.59
N LEU A 183 5.50 -12.12 2.63
CA LEU A 183 4.95 -11.00 1.88
C LEU A 183 4.28 -9.94 2.80
N PHE A 184 3.50 -10.35 3.80
CA PHE A 184 2.86 -9.43 4.75
C PHE A 184 3.70 -9.06 5.97
N THR A 185 4.72 -9.86 6.35
CA THR A 185 5.59 -9.54 7.50
C THR A 185 6.83 -8.74 7.10
N THR A 186 7.29 -8.98 5.89
CA THR A 186 8.59 -8.59 5.35
C THR A 186 8.44 -7.66 4.15
N GLY A 187 7.39 -7.87 3.35
CA GLY A 187 7.23 -7.19 2.07
C GLY A 187 8.14 -7.74 0.96
N GLU A 188 8.89 -8.80 1.25
CA GLU A 188 9.73 -9.51 0.29
C GLU A 188 8.95 -10.63 -0.39
N ILE A 189 9.18 -10.78 -1.69
CA ILE A 189 8.74 -11.95 -2.44
C ILE A 189 9.81 -13.02 -2.29
N ASN A 190 9.39 -14.25 -1.99
CA ASN A 190 10.29 -15.38 -2.02
C ASN A 190 10.68 -15.68 -3.48
N ALA A 191 11.94 -15.48 -3.83
CA ALA A 191 12.47 -15.69 -5.19
C ALA A 191 12.19 -17.10 -5.75
N LEU A 192 12.10 -18.11 -4.88
CA LEU A 192 11.78 -19.49 -5.27
C LEU A 192 10.32 -19.67 -5.72
N LEU A 193 9.43 -18.76 -5.34
CA LEU A 193 7.99 -18.82 -5.58
C LEU A 193 7.49 -17.65 -6.46
N GLU A 194 8.35 -16.71 -6.84
CA GLU A 194 7.98 -15.57 -7.70
C GLU A 194 7.47 -16.03 -9.06
N GLY A 195 7.93 -17.18 -9.56
CA GLY A 195 7.44 -17.80 -10.79
C GLY A 195 5.98 -18.25 -10.71
N ASP A 196 5.54 -18.68 -9.52
CA ASP A 196 4.27 -19.38 -9.30
C ASP A 196 3.08 -18.45 -8.98
N PHE A 197 3.34 -17.19 -8.66
CA PHE A 197 2.34 -16.22 -8.21
C PHE A 197 2.30 -14.97 -9.12
N PRO A 198 1.19 -14.20 -9.12
CA PRO A 198 1.04 -13.07 -10.04
C PRO A 198 1.84 -11.83 -9.63
N PHE A 199 2.49 -11.82 -8.46
CA PHE A 199 3.16 -10.63 -7.92
C PHE A 199 4.65 -10.62 -8.25
N ILE A 200 5.15 -9.48 -8.74
CA ILE A 200 6.56 -9.30 -9.11
C ILE A 200 7.15 -8.18 -8.27
N SER A 201 8.39 -8.38 -7.80
CA SER A 201 9.12 -7.33 -7.10
C SER A 201 9.69 -6.31 -8.10
N SER A 202 9.49 -5.03 -7.83
CA SER A 202 10.13 -3.96 -8.61
C SER A 202 11.45 -3.60 -7.94
N GLU A 203 12.57 -3.71 -8.65
CA GLU A 203 13.90 -3.37 -8.13
C GLU A 203 14.02 -1.87 -7.74
N ASN A 204 13.20 -1.01 -8.36
CA ASN A 204 13.33 0.45 -8.25
C ASN A 204 12.20 1.13 -7.46
N THR A 205 11.13 0.41 -7.09
CA THR A 205 9.99 0.99 -6.37
C THR A 205 9.55 0.12 -5.21
N MET A 206 9.03 0.74 -4.14
CA MET A 206 8.40 -0.01 -3.04
C MET A 206 7.06 -0.64 -3.45
N GLU A 207 6.59 -0.39 -4.68
CA GLU A 207 5.34 -0.91 -5.19
C GLU A 207 5.48 -2.35 -5.69
N LEU A 208 4.39 -3.09 -5.62
CA LEU A 208 4.30 -4.48 -6.07
C LEU A 208 3.60 -4.51 -7.43
N GLN A 209 4.25 -5.07 -8.43
CA GLN A 209 3.66 -5.24 -9.76
C GLN A 209 2.85 -6.53 -9.85
N THR A 210 1.92 -6.60 -10.79
CA THR A 210 1.02 -7.74 -11.01
C THR A 210 1.03 -8.16 -12.46
N ARG A 211 1.16 -9.46 -12.74
CA ARG A 211 1.09 -10.06 -14.08
C ARG A 211 -0.34 -10.00 -14.65
N GLU A 212 -0.45 -9.82 -15.96
CA GLU A 212 -1.74 -9.67 -16.68
C GLU A 212 -2.61 -10.94 -16.68
N GLN A 213 -2.06 -12.11 -16.35
CA GLN A 213 -2.79 -13.38 -16.31
C GLN A 213 -3.12 -13.78 -14.87
N CYS A 214 -4.30 -13.37 -14.42
CA CYS A 214 -4.79 -13.71 -13.10
C CYS A 214 -5.99 -14.65 -13.24
N SER A 215 -5.83 -15.90 -12.78
CA SER A 215 -6.92 -16.83 -12.48
C SER A 215 -8.08 -16.11 -11.75
N PRO A 216 -9.35 -16.56 -11.90
CA PRO A 216 -10.49 -15.99 -11.17
C PRO A 216 -10.33 -16.02 -9.64
N PHE A 217 -9.37 -16.79 -9.12
CA PHE A 217 -8.95 -16.75 -7.72
C PHE A 217 -8.43 -15.36 -7.28
N TRP A 218 -7.82 -14.60 -8.18
CA TRP A 218 -7.18 -13.32 -7.91
C TRP A 218 -8.14 -12.16 -8.18
N THR A 219 -9.08 -11.96 -7.27
CA THR A 219 -9.99 -10.81 -7.37
C THR A 219 -9.23 -9.49 -7.18
N THR A 220 -9.76 -8.41 -7.76
CA THR A 220 -9.20 -7.05 -7.59
C THR A 220 -9.05 -6.68 -6.11
N ALA A 221 -9.98 -7.13 -5.25
CA ALA A 221 -9.93 -6.90 -3.81
C ALA A 221 -8.76 -7.62 -3.12
N VAL A 222 -8.48 -8.88 -3.49
CA VAL A 222 -7.33 -9.64 -2.97
C VAL A 222 -6.04 -8.97 -3.43
N ILE A 223 -5.92 -8.68 -4.72
CA ILE A 223 -4.74 -8.03 -5.29
C ILE A 223 -4.45 -6.70 -4.57
N GLN A 224 -5.46 -5.85 -4.40
CA GLN A 224 -5.29 -4.56 -3.73
C GLN A 224 -4.87 -4.74 -2.27
N SER A 225 -5.52 -5.65 -1.53
CA SER A 225 -5.15 -5.95 -0.14
C SER A 225 -3.70 -6.42 -0.01
N VAL A 226 -3.25 -7.25 -0.95
CA VAL A 226 -1.86 -7.71 -1.00
C VAL A 226 -0.91 -6.53 -1.28
N LYS A 227 -1.19 -5.70 -2.28
CA LYS A 227 -0.38 -4.51 -2.59
C LYS A 227 -0.26 -3.57 -1.39
N ASP A 228 -1.37 -3.26 -0.73
CA ASP A 228 -1.42 -2.36 0.42
C ASP A 228 -0.66 -2.95 1.62
N GLY A 229 -0.87 -4.24 1.91
CA GLY A 229 -0.19 -4.93 3.00
C GLY A 229 1.31 -5.03 2.80
N VAL A 230 1.77 -5.35 1.59
CA VAL A 230 3.19 -5.39 1.23
C VAL A 230 3.83 -4.02 1.32
N LEU A 231 3.17 -3.00 0.76
CA LEU A 231 3.66 -1.63 0.82
C LEU A 231 3.87 -1.19 2.26
N ASN A 232 2.88 -1.43 3.13
CA ASN A 232 2.98 -1.09 4.55
C ASN A 232 4.01 -1.95 5.30
N ALA A 233 4.20 -3.22 4.94
CA ALA A 233 5.27 -4.07 5.49
C ALA A 233 6.68 -3.54 5.15
N ARG A 234 6.90 -3.16 3.88
CA ARG A 234 8.16 -2.54 3.42
C ARG A 234 8.42 -1.22 4.14
N ARG A 235 7.37 -0.41 4.35
CA ARG A 235 7.46 0.85 5.09
C ARG A 235 7.85 0.61 6.55
N LEU A 236 7.27 -0.38 7.22
CA LEU A 236 7.62 -0.74 8.59
C LEU A 236 9.10 -1.17 8.70
N ARG A 237 9.58 -1.97 7.76
CA ARG A 237 10.99 -2.41 7.71
C ARG A 237 12.00 -1.30 7.42
N ALA A 238 11.60 -0.25 6.72
CA ALA A 238 12.48 0.88 6.44
C ALA A 238 12.79 1.71 7.70
N GLY A 239 12.04 1.51 8.79
CA GLY A 239 12.29 2.17 10.07
C GLY A 239 13.32 1.42 10.92
N SER A 240 13.95 2.15 11.84
CA SER A 240 14.96 1.61 12.78
C SER A 240 14.37 1.11 14.10
N TYR A 241 13.04 1.02 14.23
CA TYR A 241 12.36 0.71 15.48
C TYR A 241 11.91 -0.76 15.55
N ASP A 242 12.01 -1.33 16.74
CA ASP A 242 11.65 -2.72 17.04
C ASP A 242 10.13 -2.81 17.30
N TYR A 243 9.34 -2.91 16.23
CA TYR A 243 7.88 -3.02 16.32
C TYR A 243 7.41 -4.44 16.64
N GLU A 244 6.20 -4.54 17.18
CA GLU A 244 5.42 -5.77 17.19
C GLU A 244 5.36 -6.33 15.77
N ALA A 245 5.94 -7.52 15.55
CA ALA A 245 6.02 -8.12 14.24
C ALA A 245 4.61 -8.25 13.65
N PRO A 246 4.42 -7.88 12.36
CA PRO A 246 3.13 -8.03 11.71
C PRO A 246 2.56 -9.45 11.88
N THR A 247 1.24 -9.55 12.03
CA THR A 247 0.60 -10.86 12.14
C THR A 247 0.75 -11.64 10.82
N LYS A 248 1.15 -12.90 10.95
CA LYS A 248 1.32 -13.81 9.81
C LYS A 248 -0.01 -14.06 9.11
N PHE A 249 0.03 -14.16 7.78
CA PHE A 249 -1.12 -14.49 6.95
C PHE A 249 -1.70 -15.86 7.34
N SER A 250 -0.83 -16.84 7.56
CA SER A 250 -1.17 -18.21 7.94
C SER A 250 -2.08 -18.31 9.17
N VAL A 251 -1.92 -17.40 10.14
CA VAL A 251 -2.77 -17.34 11.35
C VAL A 251 -4.21 -17.01 11.00
N HIS A 252 -4.43 -15.92 10.24
CA HIS A 252 -5.78 -15.50 9.83
C HIS A 252 -6.40 -16.48 8.83
N PHE A 253 -5.57 -17.05 7.95
CA PHE A 253 -6.00 -18.00 6.94
C PHE A 253 -6.51 -19.30 7.57
N LYS A 254 -5.74 -19.91 8.48
CA LYS A 254 -6.18 -21.11 9.22
C LYS A 254 -7.42 -20.87 10.05
N GLN A 255 -7.49 -19.72 10.71
CA GLN A 255 -8.67 -19.32 11.49
C GLN A 255 -9.94 -19.24 10.62
N ALA A 256 -9.81 -18.71 9.40
CA ALA A 256 -10.94 -18.59 8.47
C ALA A 256 -11.33 -19.92 7.82
N LEU A 257 -10.36 -20.78 7.54
CA LEU A 257 -10.61 -22.10 6.94
C LEU A 257 -11.36 -23.07 7.89
N LYS A 258 -11.26 -22.88 9.22
CA LYS A 258 -11.95 -23.69 10.25
C LYS A 258 -11.78 -25.20 10.06
N VAL A 259 -10.58 -25.64 9.73
CA VAL A 259 -10.30 -27.06 9.49
C VAL A 259 -10.05 -27.76 10.82
N GLU A 260 -10.92 -28.72 11.18
CA GLU A 260 -10.81 -29.50 12.42
C GLU A 260 -9.96 -30.78 12.25
N ASN A 261 -9.82 -31.30 11.02
CA ASN A 261 -9.06 -32.52 10.70
C ASN A 261 -8.20 -32.33 9.45
N ASP A 262 -6.98 -32.87 9.49
CA ASP A 262 -6.13 -32.97 8.31
C ASP A 262 -6.81 -33.84 7.23
N TYR A 263 -6.63 -33.51 5.95
CA TYR A 263 -7.12 -34.24 4.76
C TYR A 263 -8.62 -34.12 4.41
N VAL A 264 -9.40 -33.24 5.05
CA VAL A 264 -10.80 -32.98 4.64
C VAL A 264 -10.86 -32.08 3.41
N PHE A 265 -11.67 -32.45 2.41
CA PHE A 265 -11.96 -31.61 1.26
C PHE A 265 -12.52 -30.24 1.66
N ILE A 266 -11.88 -29.18 1.17
CA ILE A 266 -12.31 -27.80 1.36
C ILE A 266 -12.84 -27.26 0.02
N PRO A 267 -14.11 -26.83 -0.06
CA PRO A 267 -14.65 -26.18 -1.24
C PRO A 267 -13.84 -24.93 -1.64
N ALA A 268 -13.63 -24.73 -2.94
CA ALA A 268 -12.86 -23.59 -3.47
C ALA A 268 -13.43 -22.23 -3.01
N GLN A 269 -14.76 -22.10 -2.85
CA GLN A 269 -15.35 -20.86 -2.34
C GLN A 269 -14.89 -20.53 -0.92
N ILE A 270 -14.70 -21.55 -0.07
CA ILE A 270 -14.22 -21.36 1.31
C ILE A 270 -12.74 -20.94 1.28
N ILE A 271 -11.92 -21.54 0.42
CA ILE A 271 -10.51 -21.16 0.26
C ILE A 271 -10.41 -19.71 -0.20
N MET A 272 -11.15 -19.32 -1.24
CA MET A 272 -11.16 -17.95 -1.77
C MET A 272 -11.64 -16.94 -0.72
N ALA A 273 -12.73 -17.22 0.00
CA ALA A 273 -13.24 -16.34 1.05
C ALA A 273 -12.23 -16.21 2.21
N SER A 274 -11.55 -17.29 2.57
CA SER A 274 -10.53 -17.32 3.62
C SER A 274 -9.29 -16.53 3.21
N MET A 275 -8.87 -16.66 1.95
CA MET A 275 -7.78 -15.91 1.34
C MET A 275 -8.07 -14.39 1.38
N GLU A 276 -9.25 -13.98 0.92
CA GLU A 276 -9.67 -12.58 0.93
C GLU A 276 -9.79 -12.02 2.35
N TYR A 277 -10.31 -12.82 3.30
CA TYR A 277 -10.35 -12.45 4.71
C TYR A 277 -8.95 -12.22 5.28
N ALA A 278 -8.04 -13.17 5.10
CA ALA A 278 -6.68 -13.12 5.64
C ALA A 278 -5.87 -11.97 5.03
N CYS A 279 -5.93 -11.77 3.71
CA CYS A 279 -5.25 -10.65 3.04
C CYS A 279 -5.74 -9.30 3.58
N ARG A 280 -7.05 -9.10 3.70
CA ARG A 280 -7.62 -7.85 4.24
C ARG A 280 -7.21 -7.63 5.70
N LYS A 281 -7.19 -8.69 6.51
CA LYS A 281 -6.78 -8.61 7.92
C LYS A 281 -5.31 -8.25 8.07
N CYS A 282 -4.42 -8.87 7.31
CA CYS A 282 -3.00 -8.54 7.30
C CYS A 282 -2.75 -7.09 6.81
N ALA A 283 -3.36 -6.68 5.70
CA ALA A 283 -3.23 -5.32 5.19
C ALA A 283 -3.65 -4.27 6.22
N LYS A 284 -4.82 -4.48 6.85
CA LYS A 284 -5.32 -3.62 7.91
C LYS A 284 -4.41 -3.64 9.15
N SER A 285 -3.91 -4.81 9.55
CA SER A 285 -2.98 -4.93 10.68
C SER A 285 -1.70 -4.13 10.44
N ASN A 286 -1.11 -4.25 9.26
CA ASN A 286 0.13 -3.54 8.90
C ASN A 286 -0.08 -2.03 8.93
N SER A 287 -1.22 -1.56 8.40
CA SER A 287 -1.58 -0.14 8.44
C SER A 287 -1.77 0.38 9.87
N VAL A 288 -2.43 -0.39 10.75
CA VAL A 288 -2.61 -0.02 12.17
C VAL A 288 -1.27 0.07 12.88
N ILE A 289 -0.36 -0.88 12.67
CA ILE A 289 0.98 -0.87 13.28
C ILE A 289 1.78 0.34 12.77
N LEU A 290 1.76 0.60 11.46
CA LEU A 290 2.44 1.74 10.87
C LEU A 290 1.88 3.08 11.37
N PHE A 291 0.56 3.19 11.53
CA PHE A 291 -0.04 4.40 12.09
C PHE A 291 0.28 4.58 13.58
N ARG A 292 0.33 3.48 14.34
CA ARG A 292 0.80 3.51 15.74
C ARG A 292 2.21 4.08 15.83
N ALA A 293 3.12 3.68 14.94
CA ALA A 293 4.47 4.24 14.85
C ALA A 293 4.48 5.76 14.62
N ILE A 294 3.54 6.28 13.82
CA ILE A 294 3.39 7.74 13.60
C ILE A 294 2.90 8.45 14.86
N GLN A 295 2.06 7.78 15.65
CA GLN A 295 1.55 8.31 16.91
C GLN A 295 2.53 8.17 18.09
N GLU A 296 3.61 7.39 17.93
CA GLU A 296 4.57 7.16 19.01
C GLU A 296 5.18 8.47 19.53
N GLU A 297 5.43 8.47 20.84
CA GLU A 297 5.95 9.62 21.59
C GLU A 297 5.07 10.89 21.54
N ASN A 298 3.81 10.80 21.09
CA ASN A 298 2.90 11.93 20.96
C ASN A 298 3.50 13.11 20.17
N LYS A 299 4.37 12.80 19.19
CA LYS A 299 5.00 13.81 18.32
C LYS A 299 4.02 14.43 17.32
N LEU A 300 3.07 13.63 16.82
CA LEU A 300 2.12 14.05 15.78
C LEU A 300 1.30 15.31 16.15
N PRO A 301 0.68 15.41 17.34
CA PRO A 301 -0.02 16.64 17.74
C PRO A 301 0.86 17.88 17.77
N ASN A 302 2.13 17.75 18.17
CA ASN A 302 3.07 18.88 18.19
C ASN A 302 3.44 19.32 16.76
N ILE A 303 3.65 18.38 15.85
CA ILE A 303 3.90 18.68 14.43
C ILE A 303 2.69 19.40 13.83
N PHE A 304 1.48 18.89 14.06
CA PHE A 304 0.25 19.50 13.58
C PHE A 304 -0.01 20.88 14.16
N ARG A 305 0.24 21.08 15.46
CA ARG A 305 0.19 22.41 16.07
C ARG A 305 1.17 23.37 15.41
N ASN A 306 2.41 22.94 15.16
CA ASN A 306 3.41 23.78 14.51
C ASN A 306 3.02 24.12 13.07
N MET A 307 2.53 23.13 12.31
CA MET A 307 2.01 23.33 10.95
C MET A 307 0.82 24.27 10.93
N GLU A 308 -0.14 24.13 11.86
CA GLU A 308 -1.27 25.03 11.99
C GLU A 308 -0.79 26.47 12.23
N LEU A 309 0.09 26.68 13.22
CA LEU A 309 0.59 28.03 13.54
C LEU A 309 1.33 28.67 12.36
N VAL A 310 2.12 27.91 11.61
CA VAL A 310 2.86 28.40 10.44
C VAL A 310 1.92 28.68 9.27
N TYR A 311 1.15 27.68 8.82
CA TYR A 311 0.38 27.77 7.58
C TYR A 311 -0.92 28.58 7.69
N THR A 312 -1.46 28.77 8.90
CA THR A 312 -2.53 29.77 9.12
C THR A 312 -2.03 31.22 9.07
N GLY A 313 -0.71 31.43 9.04
CA GLY A 313 -0.08 32.75 9.08
C GLY A 313 0.09 33.34 10.48
N SER A 314 -0.44 32.69 11.53
CA SER A 314 -0.34 33.15 12.93
C SER A 314 1.12 33.35 13.37
N ALA A 315 1.99 32.42 13.00
CA ALA A 315 3.40 32.45 13.34
C ALA A 315 4.26 33.31 12.41
N ILE A 316 3.67 33.88 11.36
CA ILE A 316 4.38 34.66 10.34
C ILE A 316 3.99 36.14 10.40
N ARG A 317 2.88 36.47 11.07
CA ARG A 317 2.43 37.86 11.25
C ARG A 317 3.54 38.79 11.78
N GLU A 318 4.31 38.36 12.79
CA GLU A 318 5.39 39.19 13.34
C GLU A 318 6.56 39.37 12.37
N MET A 319 6.84 38.37 11.53
CA MET A 319 7.80 38.50 10.45
C MET A 319 7.37 39.59 9.45
N ILE A 320 6.07 39.66 9.12
CA ILE A 320 5.54 40.68 8.19
C ILE A 320 5.63 42.06 8.83
N CYS A 321 5.23 42.21 10.10
CA CYS A 321 5.39 43.44 10.86
C CYS A 321 6.86 43.92 10.90
N GLU A 322 7.82 43.02 11.09
CA GLU A 322 9.25 43.39 11.14
C GLU A 322 9.80 43.80 9.77
N LEU A 323 9.33 43.17 8.69
CA LEU A 323 9.80 43.46 7.33
C LEU A 323 9.12 44.69 6.71
N TYR A 324 7.85 44.95 7.02
CA TYR A 324 7.01 45.94 6.34
C TYR A 324 6.22 46.87 7.28
N GLY A 325 6.15 46.58 8.58
CA GLY A 325 5.35 47.34 9.52
C GLY A 325 5.92 48.72 9.85
N ALA A 326 5.09 49.53 10.50
CA ALA A 326 5.37 50.91 10.93
C ALA A 326 6.63 51.06 11.80
N THR A 327 7.05 49.99 12.46
CA THR A 327 8.18 49.93 13.38
C THR A 327 9.47 49.41 12.72
N ARG A 328 9.57 49.41 11.39
CA ARG A 328 10.78 48.98 10.68
C ARG A 328 11.97 49.90 11.05
N ILE A 329 12.91 49.35 11.81
CA ILE A 329 14.11 50.08 12.30
C ILE A 329 15.30 49.95 11.32
N THR A 330 15.32 48.93 10.45
CA THR A 330 16.46 48.64 9.55
C THR A 330 16.03 48.27 8.13
N GLU A 331 16.79 48.73 7.13
CA GLU A 331 16.55 48.42 5.72
C GLU A 331 17.02 46.99 5.34
N ASP A 332 18.07 46.47 5.98
CA ASP A 332 18.71 45.17 5.70
C ASP A 332 18.30 44.04 6.67
N THR A 333 16.99 43.76 6.78
CA THR A 333 16.52 42.64 7.63
C THR A 333 16.51 41.33 6.84
N SER A 334 17.28 40.32 7.30
CA SER A 334 17.30 38.99 6.66
C SER A 334 15.96 38.27 6.86
N LEU A 335 15.31 37.85 5.76
CA LEU A 335 14.08 37.06 5.75
C LEU A 335 14.15 35.85 6.69
N ILE A 336 15.27 35.14 6.70
CA ILE A 336 15.48 33.95 7.52
C ILE A 336 15.53 34.31 9.02
N LEU A 337 16.20 35.41 9.37
CA LEU A 337 16.30 35.87 10.76
C LEU A 337 14.94 36.33 11.28
N SER A 338 14.21 37.12 10.49
CA SER A 338 12.85 37.57 10.84
C SER A 338 11.87 36.41 10.97
N PHE A 339 11.96 35.42 10.08
CA PHE A 339 11.15 34.20 10.19
C PHE A 339 11.44 33.47 11.50
N ARG A 340 12.71 33.21 11.83
CA ARG A 340 13.08 32.52 13.08
C ARG A 340 12.66 33.29 14.32
N LYS A 341 12.80 34.62 14.32
CA LYS A 341 12.34 35.47 15.42
C LYS A 341 10.83 35.36 15.61
N SER A 342 10.06 35.40 14.51
CA SER A 342 8.61 35.24 14.52
C SER A 342 8.17 33.89 15.09
N LEU A 343 8.87 32.80 14.74
CA LEU A 343 8.61 31.48 15.32
C LEU A 343 8.87 31.46 16.84
N ARG A 344 9.99 32.02 17.31
CA ARG A 344 10.32 32.09 18.74
C ARG A 344 9.28 32.85 19.55
N LEU A 345 8.79 33.98 19.04
CA LEU A 345 7.73 34.77 19.67
C LEU A 345 6.43 33.98 19.85
N ARG A 346 6.24 32.94 19.05
CA ARG A 346 5.05 32.07 19.08
C ARG A 346 5.28 30.76 19.84
N GLY A 347 6.39 30.68 20.58
CA GLY A 347 6.68 29.59 21.51
C GLY A 347 7.40 28.40 20.88
N PHE A 348 7.96 28.54 19.69
CA PHE A 348 8.81 27.49 19.10
C PHE A 348 10.15 27.45 19.84
N SER A 349 10.61 26.24 20.19
CA SER A 349 11.96 26.05 20.73
C SER A 349 13.02 26.35 19.68
N ASP A 350 14.27 26.62 20.07
CA ASP A 350 15.36 26.86 19.12
C ASP A 350 15.57 25.67 18.17
N LYS A 351 15.50 24.44 18.70
CA LYS A 351 15.56 23.21 17.90
C LYS A 351 14.43 23.17 16.86
N THR A 352 13.20 23.45 17.27
CA THR A 352 12.05 23.48 16.36
C THR A 352 12.18 24.59 15.33
N CYS A 353 12.70 25.76 15.68
CA CYS A 353 12.93 26.85 14.72
C CYS A 353 13.92 26.42 13.61
N GLU A 354 14.95 25.66 13.97
CA GLU A 354 15.91 25.13 13.00
C GLU A 354 15.33 24.05 12.09
N GLU A 355 14.26 23.39 12.50
CA GLU A 355 13.55 22.38 11.71
C GLU A 355 12.66 23.00 10.62
N TRP A 356 12.59 24.32 10.46
CA TRP A 356 11.86 24.99 9.39
C TRP A 356 12.78 25.74 8.42
N THR A 357 12.40 25.73 7.14
CA THR A 357 13.09 26.46 6.08
C THR A 357 12.13 27.40 5.37
N ILE A 358 12.64 28.57 4.99
CA ILE A 358 11.96 29.55 4.15
C ILE A 358 12.84 29.83 2.95
N HIS A 359 12.27 29.73 1.76
CA HIS A 359 12.92 30.03 0.50
C HIS A 359 12.10 31.09 -0.25
N ASN A 360 12.78 32.00 -0.93
CA ASN A 360 12.17 33.01 -1.78
C ASN A 360 12.93 33.06 -3.11
N ASN A 361 12.33 32.49 -4.15
CA ASN A 361 13.00 32.34 -5.45
C ASN A 361 12.82 33.57 -6.35
N SER A 362 11.77 34.36 -6.15
CA SER A 362 11.42 35.50 -7.02
C SER A 362 11.73 36.87 -6.41
N GLY A 363 12.06 36.92 -5.12
CA GLY A 363 12.24 38.17 -4.37
C GLY A 363 10.93 38.74 -3.81
N HIS A 364 9.76 38.18 -4.17
CA HIS A 364 8.47 38.62 -3.64
C HIS A 364 8.03 37.79 -2.42
N LEU A 365 7.62 38.45 -1.33
CA LEU A 365 7.26 37.76 -0.08
C LEU A 365 6.01 36.86 -0.23
N TYR A 366 5.11 37.16 -1.18
CA TYR A 366 3.93 36.35 -1.47
C TYR A 366 4.22 35.14 -2.38
N GLU A 367 5.50 34.84 -2.63
CA GLU A 367 5.96 33.65 -3.36
C GLU A 367 6.97 32.84 -2.52
N VAL A 368 6.95 33.04 -1.20
CA VAL A 368 7.79 32.27 -0.28
C VAL A 368 7.31 30.83 -0.21
N THR A 369 8.27 29.91 -0.13
CA THR A 369 8.00 28.51 0.15
C THR A 369 8.55 28.19 1.53
N ILE A 370 7.65 27.86 2.45
CA ILE A 370 7.99 27.41 3.80
C ILE A 370 7.77 25.91 3.87
N LYS A 371 8.81 25.18 4.25
CA LYS A 371 8.74 23.72 4.44
C LYS A 371 9.52 23.36 5.70
N PRO A 372 9.03 22.40 6.51
CA PRO A 372 9.85 21.79 7.53
C PRO A 372 11.06 21.11 6.86
N LYS A 373 12.27 21.24 7.42
CA LYS A 373 13.50 20.58 6.97
C LYS A 373 13.32 19.09 6.79
N VAL A 374 12.53 18.48 7.69
CA VAL A 374 12.11 17.08 7.60
C VAL A 374 11.61 16.79 6.18
N PHE A 375 10.85 17.66 5.53
CA PHE A 375 10.31 17.46 4.18
C PHE A 375 11.11 18.11 3.04
N SER A 376 12.24 18.78 3.33
CA SER A 376 13.02 19.52 2.32
C SER A 376 14.09 18.68 1.61
N LEU A 377 14.43 17.50 2.15
CA LEU A 377 15.57 16.67 1.71
C LEU A 377 15.17 15.50 0.78
N LEU A 378 14.03 15.62 0.08
CA LEU A 378 13.50 14.60 -0.84
C LEU A 378 14.46 14.22 -1.99
N ASN A 379 15.52 14.99 -2.24
CA ASN A 379 16.49 14.73 -3.33
C ASN A 379 17.75 13.97 -2.90
N SER A 380 17.87 13.53 -1.63
CA SER A 380 19.02 12.77 -1.15
C SER A 380 18.60 11.39 -0.67
N CYS A 381 18.99 10.36 -1.42
CA CYS A 381 18.67 8.94 -1.19
C CYS A 381 19.14 8.40 0.18
N TYR A 382 19.99 9.15 0.90
CA TYR A 382 20.75 8.69 2.06
C TYR A 382 20.19 9.11 3.44
N LEU A 383 19.03 9.80 3.50
CA LEU A 383 18.48 10.35 4.76
C LEU A 383 17.04 9.91 5.06
N LYS A 384 16.63 8.72 4.59
CA LYS A 384 15.31 8.14 4.87
C LYS A 384 15.06 7.92 6.39
N ASP A 385 16.12 7.72 7.17
CA ASP A 385 16.03 7.37 8.59
C ASP A 385 15.56 8.53 9.50
N LEU A 386 15.69 9.79 9.06
CA LEU A 386 15.28 10.97 9.83
C LEU A 386 13.82 11.39 9.59
N MET A 387 13.20 10.90 8.50
CA MET A 387 11.84 11.28 8.07
C MET A 387 10.76 10.24 8.40
N TRP A 388 11.20 9.04 8.72
CA TRP A 388 10.33 7.93 9.06
C TRP A 388 9.68 8.18 10.44
N PRO A 389 8.36 7.95 10.62
CA PRO A 389 7.36 7.47 9.65
C PRO A 389 6.44 8.57 9.06
N PHE A 390 6.67 9.86 9.34
CA PHE A 390 5.74 10.95 8.99
C PHE A 390 5.62 11.22 7.48
N ASN A 391 6.66 10.89 6.72
CA ASN A 391 6.69 11.00 5.26
C ASN A 391 5.62 10.15 4.56
N PHE A 392 5.10 9.11 5.22
CA PHE A 392 3.99 8.32 4.69
C PHE A 392 2.63 8.95 4.96
N LEU A 393 2.52 9.86 5.93
CA LEU A 393 1.25 10.54 6.26
C LEU A 393 1.10 11.87 5.52
N ILE A 394 2.15 12.71 5.53
CA ILE A 394 2.09 14.07 4.99
C ILE A 394 2.68 14.09 3.57
N GLU A 395 1.81 14.13 2.57
CA GLU A 395 2.18 14.22 1.17
C GLU A 395 2.68 15.63 0.79
N GLU A 396 3.56 15.71 -0.22
CA GLU A 396 4.10 17.00 -0.69
C GLU A 396 3.01 17.92 -1.29
N ASN A 397 1.97 17.33 -1.90
CA ASN A 397 0.85 18.08 -2.45
C ASN A 397 0.14 18.93 -1.39
N LEU A 398 -0.12 18.36 -0.21
CA LEU A 398 -0.72 19.09 0.91
C LEU A 398 0.16 20.27 1.34
N LEU A 399 1.49 20.06 1.45
CA LEU A 399 2.42 21.14 1.79
C LEU A 399 2.41 22.25 0.73
N ARG A 400 2.28 21.90 -0.56
CA ARG A 400 2.16 22.89 -1.64
C ARG A 400 0.88 23.70 -1.50
N THR A 401 -0.26 23.06 -1.27
CA THR A 401 -1.54 23.74 -1.10
C THR A 401 -1.56 24.63 0.14
N LEU A 402 -1.02 24.15 1.27
CA LEU A 402 -0.86 24.96 2.49
C LEU A 402 0.02 26.20 2.26
N ASN A 403 1.09 26.07 1.48
CA ASN A 403 1.91 27.22 1.08
C ASN A 403 1.15 28.22 0.20
N MET A 404 0.27 27.76 -0.69
CA MET A 404 -0.58 28.66 -1.47
C MET A 404 -1.54 29.46 -0.57
N CYS A 405 -2.17 28.80 0.42
CA CYS A 405 -3.01 29.47 1.42
C CYS A 405 -2.21 30.49 2.23
N LEU A 406 -0.99 30.12 2.65
CA LEU A 406 -0.10 31.01 3.38
C LEU A 406 0.30 32.23 2.52
N CYS A 407 0.66 32.03 1.26
CA CYS A 407 1.04 33.12 0.35
C CYS A 407 -0.11 34.11 0.15
N PHE A 408 -1.34 33.59 0.04
CA PHE A 408 -2.54 34.41 -0.01
C PHE A 408 -2.72 35.23 1.29
N MET A 409 -2.52 34.62 2.46
CA MET A 409 -2.54 35.34 3.74
C MET A 409 -1.43 36.38 3.88
N ILE A 410 -0.21 36.06 3.47
CA ILE A 410 0.93 36.98 3.50
C ILE A 410 0.62 38.23 2.68
N ARG A 411 -0.02 38.08 1.52
CA ARG A 411 -0.41 39.19 0.66
C ARG A 411 -1.41 40.14 1.34
N LEU A 412 -2.41 39.59 2.03
CA LEU A 412 -3.39 40.36 2.79
C LEU A 412 -2.74 41.09 3.96
N LEU A 413 -1.93 40.38 4.76
CA LEU A 413 -1.23 40.94 5.92
C LEU A 413 -0.25 42.04 5.52
N GLN A 414 0.50 41.85 4.43
CA GLN A 414 1.43 42.86 3.92
C GLN A 414 0.69 44.14 3.49
N ALA A 415 -0.44 44.01 2.79
CA ALA A 415 -1.25 45.14 2.38
C ALA A 415 -1.88 45.87 3.58
N HIS A 416 -2.31 45.11 4.59
CA HIS A 416 -2.85 45.65 5.83
C HIS A 416 -1.80 46.45 6.62
N ASP A 417 -0.61 45.88 6.82
CA ASP A 417 0.48 46.54 7.57
C ASP A 417 1.00 47.79 6.86
N ALA A 418 1.02 47.81 5.52
CA ALA A 418 1.34 49.01 4.75
C ALA A 418 0.37 50.17 5.07
N LEU A 419 -0.94 49.89 5.12
CA LEU A 419 -1.95 50.89 5.47
C LEU A 419 -1.85 51.32 6.94
N LEU A 420 -1.56 50.40 7.86
CA LEU A 420 -1.33 50.74 9.28
C LEU A 420 -0.10 51.64 9.46
N SER A 421 0.96 51.44 8.68
CA SER A 421 2.13 52.32 8.69
C SER A 421 1.75 53.75 8.33
N MET A 422 0.97 53.94 7.27
CA MET A 422 0.47 55.26 6.90
C MET A 422 -0.40 55.88 8.00
N GLN A 423 -1.29 55.11 8.63
CA GLN A 423 -2.10 55.57 9.75
C GLN A 423 -1.27 56.03 10.95
N ALA A 424 -0.21 55.29 11.29
CA ALA A 424 0.70 55.68 12.36
C ALA A 424 1.41 57.01 12.05
N ASP A 425 1.83 57.21 10.80
CA ASP A 425 2.45 58.47 10.36
C ASP A 425 1.49 59.65 10.47
N PHE A 426 0.21 59.49 10.08
CA PHE A 426 -0.81 60.53 10.24
C PHE A 426 -1.00 60.93 11.70
N ILE A 427 -1.00 59.96 12.62
CA ILE A 427 -1.14 60.20 14.06
C ILE A 427 0.10 60.89 14.61
N ALA A 428 1.30 60.46 14.20
CA ALA A 428 2.57 61.03 14.65
C ALA A 428 2.79 62.47 14.16
N ALA A 429 2.33 62.80 12.96
CA ALA A 429 2.54 64.11 12.33
C ALA A 429 1.81 65.28 13.02
N LYS A 430 0.86 65.04 13.93
CA LYS A 430 0.13 66.04 14.76
C LYS A 430 -0.45 67.28 14.04
N LYS A 431 -0.49 67.30 12.71
CA LYS A 431 -1.08 68.36 11.88
C LYS A 431 -2.04 67.72 10.88
N VAL A 432 -3.25 67.39 11.32
CA VAL A 432 -4.33 67.07 10.39
C VAL A 432 -4.77 68.39 9.75
N VAL A 433 -4.23 68.70 8.57
CA VAL A 433 -4.78 69.74 7.72
C VAL A 433 -6.06 69.15 7.10
N ASN A 434 -7.11 69.96 6.84
CA ASN A 434 -8.38 69.48 6.27
C ASN A 434 -8.26 68.60 5.00
N ASN A 435 -7.12 68.66 4.31
CA ASN A 435 -6.80 67.84 3.14
C ASN A 435 -6.45 66.38 3.48
N ASP A 436 -5.99 66.08 4.70
CA ASP A 436 -5.61 64.75 5.16
C ASP A 436 -6.83 63.84 5.40
N TYR A 437 -8.02 64.42 5.65
CA TYR A 437 -9.24 63.66 5.90
C TYR A 437 -9.66 62.79 4.71
N ARG A 438 -9.46 63.28 3.47
CA ARG A 438 -9.77 62.52 2.25
C ARG A 438 -8.83 61.35 2.05
N LEU A 439 -7.55 61.53 2.39
CA LEU A 439 -6.54 60.49 2.30
C LEU A 439 -6.73 59.43 3.39
N ILE A 440 -7.03 59.85 4.62
CA ILE A 440 -7.43 58.96 5.72
C ILE A 440 -8.68 58.16 5.33
N HIS A 441 -9.68 58.80 4.72
CA HIS A 441 -10.87 58.10 4.21
C HIS A 441 -10.53 57.04 3.16
N LEU A 442 -9.64 57.34 2.21
CA LEU A 442 -9.15 56.36 1.24
C LEU A 442 -8.42 55.19 1.92
N VAL A 443 -7.52 55.47 2.87
CA VAL A 443 -6.82 54.43 3.64
C VAL A 443 -7.83 53.54 4.36
N CYS A 444 -8.82 54.10 5.06
CA CYS A 444 -9.87 53.33 5.73
C CYS A 444 -10.73 52.52 4.75
N SER A 445 -11.04 53.08 3.58
CA SER A 445 -11.84 52.43 2.53
C SER A 445 -11.14 51.21 1.93
N ILE A 446 -9.80 51.21 1.86
CA ILE A 446 -9.00 50.06 1.43
C ILE A 446 -8.78 49.09 2.60
N ALA A 447 -8.51 49.60 3.81
CA ALA A 447 -8.21 48.78 4.97
C ALA A 447 -9.40 47.89 5.37
N GLN A 448 -10.62 48.43 5.39
CA GLN A 448 -11.83 47.69 5.79
C GLN A 448 -11.97 46.35 5.03
N PRO A 449 -11.96 46.30 3.68
CA PRO A 449 -12.10 45.04 2.97
C PRO A 449 -10.92 44.09 3.16
N ILE A 450 -9.69 44.60 3.22
CA ILE A 450 -8.51 43.76 3.43
C ILE A 450 -8.55 43.10 4.82
N SER A 451 -8.89 43.86 5.86
CA SER A 451 -9.03 43.34 7.23
C SER A 451 -10.15 42.30 7.31
N ALA A 452 -11.32 42.58 6.75
CA ALA A 452 -12.46 41.66 6.76
C ALA A 452 -12.12 40.32 6.08
N ILE A 453 -11.52 40.38 4.88
CA ILE A 453 -11.11 39.20 4.12
C ILE A 453 -10.04 38.41 4.87
N SER A 454 -9.05 39.09 5.46
CA SER A 454 -7.99 38.45 6.26
C SER A 454 -8.57 37.70 7.45
N GLU A 455 -9.51 38.30 8.19
CA GLU A 455 -10.13 37.65 9.35
C GLU A 455 -11.00 36.46 8.95
N ILE A 456 -11.83 36.59 7.91
CA ILE A 456 -12.67 35.49 7.39
C ILE A 456 -11.78 34.32 6.94
N PHE A 457 -10.76 34.60 6.14
CA PHE A 457 -9.88 33.56 5.61
C PHE A 457 -9.07 32.90 6.73
N TYR A 458 -8.52 33.69 7.67
CA TYR A 458 -7.81 33.16 8.84
C TYR A 458 -8.70 32.24 9.68
N ALA A 459 -9.89 32.71 10.07
CA ALA A 459 -10.80 31.94 10.92
C ALA A 459 -11.24 30.64 10.25
N HIS A 460 -11.52 30.68 8.94
CA HIS A 460 -11.91 29.49 8.20
C HIS A 460 -10.75 28.51 8.03
N LEU A 461 -9.56 29.00 7.63
CA LEU A 461 -8.36 28.20 7.46
C LEU A 461 -7.97 27.51 8.78
N GLN A 462 -7.96 28.25 9.89
CA GLN A 462 -7.70 27.69 11.21
C GLN A 462 -8.71 26.59 11.55
N THR A 463 -10.01 26.86 11.38
CA THR A 463 -11.06 25.88 11.71
C THR A 463 -10.93 24.58 10.93
N MET A 464 -10.71 24.65 9.60
CA MET A 464 -10.54 23.46 8.77
C MET A 464 -9.29 22.66 9.16
N VAL A 465 -8.15 23.35 9.30
CA VAL A 465 -6.87 22.70 9.61
C VAL A 465 -6.93 22.03 10.99
N SER A 466 -7.37 22.75 12.03
CA SER A 466 -7.49 22.18 13.38
C SER A 466 -8.48 21.00 13.42
N LYS A 467 -9.63 21.12 12.75
CA LYS A 467 -10.64 20.05 12.71
C LYS A 467 -10.09 18.79 12.03
N LYS A 468 -9.47 18.93 10.86
CA LYS A 468 -8.94 17.78 10.11
C LYS A 468 -7.73 17.17 10.82
N PHE A 469 -6.82 17.96 11.39
CA PHE A 469 -5.71 17.44 12.20
C PHE A 469 -6.17 16.69 13.45
N ALA A 470 -7.25 17.14 14.10
CA ALA A 470 -7.87 16.40 15.19
C ALA A 470 -8.43 15.04 14.73
N LEU A 471 -9.10 14.98 13.58
CA LEU A 471 -9.60 13.74 12.98
C LEU A 471 -8.47 12.78 12.61
N VAL A 472 -7.38 13.30 12.04
CA VAL A 472 -6.18 12.50 11.73
C VAL A 472 -5.59 11.92 13.00
N THR A 473 -5.45 12.72 14.06
CA THR A 473 -4.94 12.26 15.35
C THR A 473 -5.83 11.16 15.96
N ALA A 474 -7.14 11.20 15.74
CA ALA A 474 -8.11 10.22 16.21
C ALA A 474 -8.31 8.99 15.30
N SER A 475 -7.62 8.94 14.15
CA SER A 475 -7.76 7.85 13.18
C SER A 475 -7.26 6.52 13.74
N LYS A 476 -7.75 5.41 13.21
CA LYS A 476 -7.37 4.06 13.69
C LYS A 476 -6.27 3.41 12.85
N ASN A 477 -6.07 3.89 11.63
CA ASN A 477 -5.16 3.33 10.64
C ASN A 477 -4.66 4.43 9.70
N LEU A 478 -3.64 4.12 8.90
CA LEU A 478 -3.00 5.08 8.03
C LEU A 478 -3.91 5.55 6.88
N GLU A 479 -4.73 4.66 6.32
CA GLU A 479 -5.59 5.00 5.17
C GLU A 479 -6.68 6.00 5.57
N GLU A 480 -7.29 5.84 6.75
CA GLU A 480 -8.25 6.78 7.34
C GLU A 480 -7.62 8.16 7.56
N ALA A 481 -6.42 8.18 8.16
CA ALA A 481 -5.65 9.40 8.39
C ALA A 481 -5.30 10.12 7.06
N GLN A 482 -4.83 9.38 6.06
CA GLN A 482 -4.53 9.91 4.73
C GLN A 482 -5.78 10.43 4.02
N SER A 483 -6.92 9.76 4.16
CA SER A 483 -8.18 10.21 3.58
C SER A 483 -8.58 11.59 4.12
N HIS A 484 -8.48 11.79 5.44
CA HIS A 484 -8.76 13.11 6.03
C HIS A 484 -7.82 14.21 5.56
N LEU A 485 -6.54 13.90 5.34
CA LEU A 485 -5.57 14.86 4.78
C LEU A 485 -5.80 15.15 3.30
N LYS A 486 -6.23 14.16 2.51
CA LYS A 486 -6.62 14.36 1.10
C LYS A 486 -7.88 15.21 0.98
N ASP A 487 -8.85 14.99 1.86
CA ASP A 487 -10.04 15.84 1.94
C ASP A 487 -9.66 17.28 2.31
N LEU A 488 -8.76 17.47 3.27
CA LEU A 488 -8.22 18.78 3.63
C LEU A 488 -7.51 19.43 2.44
N ASP A 489 -6.65 18.71 1.73
CA ASP A 489 -5.94 19.23 0.55
C ASP A 489 -6.92 19.69 -0.53
N ALA A 490 -7.96 18.90 -0.82
CA ALA A 490 -9.00 19.26 -1.78
C ALA A 490 -9.80 20.50 -1.35
N GLU A 491 -10.23 20.57 -0.09
CA GLU A 491 -10.94 21.72 0.49
C GLU A 491 -10.09 23.00 0.41
N LEU A 492 -8.81 22.92 0.82
CA LEU A 492 -7.87 24.04 0.78
C LEU A 492 -7.57 24.48 -0.65
N TYR A 493 -7.33 23.54 -1.56
CA TYR A 493 -7.00 23.83 -2.94
C TYR A 493 -8.14 24.57 -3.63
N ASN A 494 -9.39 24.19 -3.37
CA ASN A 494 -10.57 24.88 -3.91
C ASN A 494 -10.70 26.33 -3.43
N LEU A 495 -10.17 26.67 -2.25
CA LEU A 495 -10.20 28.06 -1.76
C LEU A 495 -9.19 28.97 -2.46
N VAL A 496 -8.02 28.44 -2.82
CA VAL A 496 -6.92 29.23 -3.39
C VAL A 496 -6.79 29.09 -4.90
N LYS A 497 -7.43 28.09 -5.50
CA LYS A 497 -7.46 27.92 -6.95
C LYS A 497 -8.23 29.06 -7.60
N LYS A 498 -7.65 29.68 -8.62
CA LYS A 498 -8.35 30.61 -9.51
C LYS A 498 -9.17 29.81 -10.53
N SER A 499 -10.45 29.54 -10.25
CA SER A 499 -11.39 28.94 -11.21
C SER A 499 -12.76 29.60 -11.17
N ASP A 500 -13.35 29.84 -12.36
CA ASP A 500 -14.68 30.43 -12.51
C ASP A 500 -14.84 31.74 -11.70
N THR A 501 -15.84 31.82 -10.83
CA THR A 501 -16.16 32.98 -9.99
C THR A 501 -15.08 33.29 -8.93
N THR A 502 -14.35 32.28 -8.44
CA THR A 502 -13.27 32.51 -7.47
C THR A 502 -12.13 33.34 -8.05
N THR A 503 -11.90 33.26 -9.38
CA THR A 503 -10.93 34.11 -10.08
C THR A 503 -11.23 35.59 -9.90
N LEU A 504 -12.50 35.98 -10.04
CA LEU A 504 -12.94 37.37 -9.90
C LEU A 504 -12.73 37.88 -8.48
N ILE A 505 -12.96 37.04 -7.47
CA ILE A 505 -12.72 37.38 -6.06
C ILE A 505 -11.22 37.57 -5.82
N HIS A 506 -10.41 36.61 -6.25
CA HIS A 506 -8.95 36.66 -6.08
C HIS A 506 -8.36 37.88 -6.79
N ASP A 507 -8.86 38.22 -7.99
CA ASP A 507 -8.41 39.39 -8.75
C ASP A 507 -8.86 40.71 -8.10
N ALA A 508 -10.07 40.79 -7.54
CA ALA A 508 -10.53 41.96 -6.78
C ALA A 508 -9.72 42.17 -5.50
N ILE A 509 -9.41 41.09 -4.77
CA ILE A 509 -8.55 41.11 -3.59
C ILE A 509 -7.13 41.55 -3.98
N GLU A 510 -6.59 40.98 -5.06
CA GLU A 510 -5.28 41.34 -5.59
C GLU A 510 -5.22 42.81 -5.99
N ALA A 511 -6.27 43.35 -6.62
CA ALA A 511 -6.37 44.76 -6.93
C ALA A 511 -6.34 45.64 -5.67
N LEU A 512 -7.12 45.30 -4.63
CA LEU A 512 -7.12 46.03 -3.35
C LEU A 512 -5.75 45.99 -2.67
N CYS A 513 -5.10 44.82 -2.60
CA CYS A 513 -3.76 44.68 -2.04
C CYS A 513 -2.70 45.46 -2.84
N CYS A 514 -2.81 45.51 -4.17
CA CYS A 514 -1.94 46.31 -5.01
C CYS A 514 -2.15 47.81 -4.77
N ARG A 515 -3.39 48.28 -4.63
CA ARG A 515 -3.69 49.68 -4.30
C ARG A 515 -3.20 50.09 -2.92
N ALA A 516 -3.30 49.21 -1.92
CA ALA A 516 -2.75 49.47 -0.59
C ALA A 516 -1.23 49.72 -0.64
N ARG A 517 -0.48 48.85 -1.32
CA ARG A 517 0.98 48.97 -1.47
C ARG A 517 1.39 50.15 -2.34
N GLU A 518 0.67 50.41 -3.41
CA GLU A 518 0.90 51.58 -4.26
C GLU A 518 0.69 52.89 -3.49
N LEU A 519 -0.38 52.97 -2.70
CA LEU A 519 -0.68 54.13 -1.88
C LEU A 519 0.42 54.39 -0.84
N GLU A 520 0.89 53.34 -0.19
CA GLU A 520 1.97 53.43 0.80
C GLU A 520 3.31 53.84 0.17
N SER A 521 3.66 53.28 -0.99
CA SER A 521 4.87 53.65 -1.73
C SER A 521 4.84 55.12 -2.16
N ARG A 522 3.73 55.56 -2.76
CA ARG A 522 3.58 56.97 -3.16
C ARG A 522 3.56 57.92 -1.95
N TRP A 523 3.03 57.47 -0.81
CA TRP A 523 3.08 58.25 0.44
C TRP A 523 4.51 58.44 0.94
N ARG A 524 5.31 57.36 1.01
CA ARG A 524 6.72 57.43 1.43
C ARG A 524 7.57 58.32 0.52
N ASN A 525 7.28 58.32 -0.77
CA ASN A 525 8.01 59.13 -1.76
C ASN A 525 7.50 60.58 -1.86
N ASN A 526 6.45 60.96 -1.10
CA ASN A 526 5.74 62.25 -1.23
C ASN A 526 5.15 62.51 -2.63
N ASP A 527 4.75 61.44 -3.34
CA ASP A 527 4.23 61.48 -4.71
C ASP A 527 2.69 61.46 -4.78
N ILE A 528 1.98 61.51 -3.64
CA ILE A 528 0.51 61.57 -3.61
C ILE A 528 0.01 63.00 -3.76
N THR A 529 -0.84 63.22 -4.76
CA THR A 529 -1.59 64.47 -4.90
C THR A 529 -3.06 64.28 -4.53
N LEU A 530 -3.71 65.36 -4.08
CA LEU A 530 -5.15 65.33 -3.75
C LEU A 530 -6.05 65.02 -4.95
N SER A 531 -5.55 65.23 -6.17
CA SER A 531 -6.23 64.86 -7.42
C SER A 531 -6.29 63.36 -7.65
N ASP A 532 -5.40 62.57 -7.06
CA ASP A 532 -5.36 61.11 -7.24
C ASP A 532 -6.42 60.39 -6.39
N VAL A 533 -6.84 61.01 -5.26
CA VAL A 533 -7.72 60.41 -4.26
C VAL A 533 -9.09 60.00 -4.83
N PRO A 534 -9.81 60.82 -5.62
CA PRO A 534 -11.11 60.43 -6.18
C PRO A 534 -11.03 59.25 -7.16
N GLU A 535 -9.95 59.16 -7.94
CA GLU A 535 -9.75 58.06 -8.90
C GLU A 535 -9.49 56.74 -8.15
N LEU A 536 -8.61 56.78 -7.15
CA LEU A 536 -8.33 55.62 -6.30
C LEU A 536 -9.57 55.17 -5.52
N LEU A 537 -10.33 56.11 -4.95
CA LEU A 537 -11.59 55.81 -4.26
C LEU A 537 -12.60 55.12 -5.19
N LYS A 538 -12.72 55.56 -6.45
CA LYS A 538 -13.63 54.94 -7.43
C LYS A 538 -13.26 53.48 -7.71
N ILE A 539 -11.96 53.19 -7.82
CA ILE A 539 -11.48 51.82 -8.03
C ILE A 539 -11.77 50.97 -6.78
N VAL A 540 -11.45 51.47 -5.59
CA VAL A 540 -11.68 50.76 -4.33
C VAL A 540 -13.16 50.47 -4.11
N GLN A 541 -14.04 51.43 -4.39
CA GLN A 541 -15.48 51.26 -4.31
C GLN A 541 -15.98 50.20 -5.31
N ARG A 542 -15.47 50.21 -6.55
CA ARG A 542 -15.79 49.18 -7.55
C ARG A 542 -15.42 47.77 -7.08
N GLU A 543 -14.21 47.59 -6.57
CA GLU A 543 -13.76 46.27 -6.09
C GLU A 543 -14.55 45.84 -4.86
N LYS A 544 -14.86 46.77 -3.95
CA LYS A 544 -15.69 46.51 -2.77
C LYS A 544 -17.11 46.07 -3.16
N GLU A 545 -17.75 46.77 -4.08
CA GLU A 545 -19.09 46.42 -4.58
C GLU A 545 -19.09 45.09 -5.33
N LEU A 546 -18.04 44.81 -6.10
CA LEU A 546 -17.85 43.52 -6.77
C LEU A 546 -17.74 42.38 -5.74
N LEU A 547 -16.94 42.54 -4.69
CA LEU A 547 -16.80 41.55 -3.61
C LEU A 547 -18.12 41.30 -2.88
N ILE A 548 -18.90 42.35 -2.60
CA ILE A 548 -20.24 42.22 -1.99
C ILE A 548 -21.19 41.46 -2.93
N GLY A 549 -21.23 41.84 -4.22
CA GLY A 549 -22.10 41.21 -5.22
C GLY A 549 -21.75 39.74 -5.46
N LEU A 550 -20.45 39.42 -5.51
CA LEU A 550 -19.95 38.05 -5.64
C LEU A 550 -20.28 37.24 -4.37
N GLY A 551 -20.05 37.78 -3.17
CA GLY A 551 -20.40 37.13 -1.91
C GLY A 551 -21.87 36.73 -1.82
N ASN A 552 -22.78 37.64 -2.21
CA ASN A 552 -24.22 37.38 -2.26
C ASN A 552 -24.62 36.28 -3.25
N SER A 553 -23.81 36.09 -4.30
CA SER A 553 -24.06 35.12 -5.35
C SER A 553 -23.51 33.72 -5.01
N MET A 554 -22.83 33.55 -3.87
CA MET A 554 -22.22 32.29 -3.44
C MET A 554 -22.64 31.89 -2.01
N PRO A 555 -23.95 31.65 -1.78
CA PRO A 555 -24.43 31.19 -0.48
C PRO A 555 -23.78 29.85 -0.09
N GLY A 556 -23.41 29.71 1.17
CA GLY A 556 -22.73 28.53 1.71
C GLY A 556 -21.20 28.51 1.51
N THR A 557 -20.61 29.58 0.99
CA THR A 557 -19.14 29.75 0.91
C THR A 557 -18.63 30.74 1.96
N ILE A 558 -17.31 30.75 2.20
CA ILE A 558 -16.71 31.74 3.11
C ILE A 558 -16.94 33.19 2.67
N PHE A 559 -17.21 33.40 1.38
CA PHE A 559 -17.37 34.72 0.81
C PHE A 559 -18.76 35.32 1.06
N GLU A 560 -19.73 34.52 1.53
CA GLU A 560 -21.03 35.02 1.99
C GLU A 560 -20.86 36.02 3.15
N TYR A 561 -19.85 35.82 4.00
CA TYR A 561 -19.54 36.70 5.13
C TYR A 561 -18.96 38.06 4.72
N LEU A 562 -18.64 38.27 3.43
CA LEU A 562 -18.15 39.57 2.95
C LEU A 562 -19.23 40.64 3.04
N GLN A 563 -20.50 40.32 2.76
CA GLN A 563 -21.57 41.32 2.81
C GLN A 563 -21.72 41.97 4.20
N PRO A 564 -21.93 41.22 5.30
CA PRO A 564 -22.12 41.83 6.62
C PRO A 564 -20.88 42.54 7.16
N MET A 565 -19.68 42.27 6.63
CA MET A 565 -18.45 42.94 7.06
C MET A 565 -18.07 44.17 6.23
N LEU A 566 -18.57 44.26 4.99
CA LEU A 566 -18.26 45.34 4.05
C LEU A 566 -19.36 46.40 3.94
N MET A 567 -20.62 46.06 4.25
CA MET A 567 -21.70 47.04 4.44
C MET A 567 -21.49 47.83 5.73
#